data_AF-A0A954UMH3-F1
#
_entry.id   AF-A0A954UMH3-F1
#
_cell.length_a   1.000
_cell.length_b   1.000
_cell.length_c   1.000
_cell.angle_alpha   90.00
_cell.angle_beta   90.00
_cell.angle_gamma   90.00
#
_symmetry.space_group_name_H-M   'P 1'
#
loop_
_entity.id
_entity.type
_entity.pdbx_description
1 polymer ?
#
loop_
_entity_poly.entity_id
_entity_poly.type
_entity_poly.pdbx_seq_one_letter_code
_entity_poly.pdbx_strand_id
1 'polypeptide(L)'
;RPAGGDCEVDAGVVFAGCPCYFCLPLSRLGLTSSDEIESINSSCECIKPSLVRYAATPTAIVDGLRLEFVAEDLSEDPTLEPMHLAVVVTLKLIGGKSKSVTVNFLCAPILSQREP
;
A
#
# COMPACT_ATOMS: atom_id res chain seq x y z
N ARG A 1 -12.16 15.58 20.81
CA ARG A 1 -11.38 15.50 19.55
C ARG A 1 -10.38 14.36 19.74
N PRO A 2 -10.47 13.20 19.08
CA PRO A 2 -9.36 12.29 19.16
C PRO A 2 -8.18 12.92 18.40
N ALA A 3 -7.07 13.04 19.12
CA ALA A 3 -5.75 13.31 18.58
C ALA A 3 -5.39 12.24 17.55
N GLY A 4 -4.52 12.57 16.59
CA GLY A 4 -4.15 11.75 15.43
C GLY A 4 -4.14 10.25 15.73
N GLY A 5 -5.18 9.56 15.28
CA GLY A 5 -5.25 8.11 15.37
C GLY A 5 -4.38 7.55 14.27
N ASP A 6 -3.41 6.72 14.66
CA ASP A 6 -2.63 5.92 13.74
C ASP A 6 -3.60 5.13 12.84
N CYS A 7 -3.54 5.40 11.54
CA CYS A 7 -4.38 4.71 10.57
C CYS A 7 -3.70 3.40 10.22
N GLU A 8 -4.26 2.29 10.66
CA GLU A 8 -3.79 0.95 10.30
C GLU A 8 -4.74 0.33 9.27
N VAL A 9 -4.16 -0.32 8.26
CA VAL A 9 -4.89 -0.99 7.19
C VAL A 9 -4.31 -2.36 6.95
N ASP A 10 -5.13 -3.39 7.13
CA ASP A 10 -4.78 -4.75 6.71
C ASP A 10 -5.10 -4.91 5.22
N ALA A 11 -4.06 -4.97 4.39
CA ALA A 11 -4.18 -5.08 2.94
C ALA A 11 -4.25 -6.53 2.44
N GLY A 12 -4.07 -7.51 3.33
CA GLY A 12 -4.21 -8.93 3.04
C GLY A 12 -2.91 -9.57 2.55
N VAL A 13 -3.03 -10.55 1.65
CA VAL A 13 -1.91 -11.38 1.18
C VAL A 13 -1.34 -10.84 -0.13
N VAL A 14 -0.02 -10.71 -0.21
CA VAL A 14 0.73 -10.43 -1.43
C VAL A 14 1.61 -11.62 -1.77
N PHE A 15 1.67 -11.99 -3.05
CA PHE A 15 2.46 -13.14 -3.50
C PHE A 15 3.81 -12.66 -4.02
N ALA A 16 4.89 -13.15 -3.40
CA ALA A 16 6.26 -12.85 -3.80
C ALA A 16 6.48 -13.27 -5.27
N GLY A 17 7.10 -12.40 -6.07
CA GLY A 17 7.35 -12.64 -7.49
C GLY A 17 6.17 -12.32 -8.44
N CYS A 18 5.00 -11.97 -7.92
CA CYS A 18 3.88 -11.48 -8.74
C CYS A 18 3.74 -9.96 -8.64
N PRO A 19 3.64 -9.23 -9.76
CA PRO A 19 3.25 -7.82 -9.72
C PRO A 19 1.88 -7.68 -9.06
N CYS A 20 1.85 -7.06 -7.89
CA CYS A 20 0.62 -6.82 -7.15
C CYS A 20 0.58 -5.38 -6.63
N TYR A 21 -0.63 -4.87 -6.47
CA TYR A 21 -0.84 -3.56 -5.90
C TYR A 21 -2.06 -3.57 -4.98
N PHE A 22 -2.02 -2.68 -4.00
CA PHE A 22 -3.15 -2.38 -3.14
C PHE A 22 -3.56 -0.92 -3.33
N CYS A 23 -4.85 -0.67 -3.53
CA CYS A 23 -5.39 0.68 -3.69
C CYS A 23 -6.25 1.05 -2.48
N LEU A 24 -5.87 2.13 -1.80
CA LEU A 24 -6.59 2.68 -0.66
C LEU A 24 -7.23 4.02 -1.05
N PRO A 25 -8.56 4.20 -0.95
CA PRO A 25 -9.18 5.51 -1.14
C PRO A 25 -8.63 6.54 -0.15
N LEU A 26 -8.29 7.75 -0.61
CA LEU A 26 -7.76 8.82 0.25
C LEU A 26 -8.74 9.23 1.35
N SER A 27 -10.05 9.10 1.10
CA SER A 27 -11.10 9.36 2.09
C SER A 27 -10.99 8.47 3.33
N ARG A 28 -10.45 7.24 3.20
CA ARG A 28 -10.20 6.36 4.37
C ARG A 28 -9.04 6.84 5.23
N LEU A 29 -8.13 7.64 4.66
CA LEU A 29 -7.07 8.33 5.40
C LEU A 29 -7.56 9.67 6.01
N GLY A 30 -8.86 9.97 5.87
CA GLY A 30 -9.45 11.25 6.24
C GLY A 30 -8.90 12.41 5.41
N LEU A 31 -8.41 12.15 4.19
CA LEU A 31 -7.99 13.17 3.24
C LEU A 31 -9.14 13.46 2.28
N THR A 32 -9.33 14.73 1.94
CA THR A 32 -10.31 15.17 0.96
C THR A 32 -9.63 15.59 -0.34
N SER A 33 -10.41 15.79 -1.40
CA SER A 33 -9.87 16.27 -2.69
C SER A 33 -9.23 17.66 -2.64
N SER A 34 -9.43 18.42 -1.54
CA SER A 34 -8.76 19.71 -1.32
C SER A 34 -7.40 19.58 -0.63
N ASP A 35 -7.08 18.41 -0.08
CA ASP A 35 -5.77 18.18 0.55
C ASP A 35 -4.74 17.92 -0.56
N GLU A 36 -3.96 18.96 -0.90
CA GLU A 36 -2.88 18.83 -1.87
C GLU A 36 -1.69 18.07 -1.25
N ILE A 37 -1.37 16.91 -1.83
CA ILE A 37 -0.27 16.06 -1.39
C ILE A 37 1.00 16.50 -2.12
N GLU A 38 2.00 16.93 -1.36
CA GLU A 38 3.30 17.38 -1.86
C GLU A 38 4.22 16.20 -2.18
N SER A 39 4.27 15.19 -1.30
CA SER A 39 5.09 14.00 -1.51
C SER A 39 4.57 12.80 -0.73
N ILE A 40 4.98 11.61 -1.18
CA ILE A 40 4.64 10.34 -0.53
C ILE A 40 5.91 9.53 -0.39
N ASN A 41 6.12 8.99 0.81
CA ASN A 41 7.28 8.18 1.13
C ASN A 41 6.82 6.86 1.77
N SER A 42 7.53 5.78 1.46
CA SER A 42 7.35 4.47 2.08
C SER A 42 8.53 4.19 3.02
N SER A 43 8.27 3.48 4.13
CA SER A 43 9.32 2.98 5.02
C SER A 43 10.08 1.78 4.44
N CYS A 44 9.56 1.16 3.37
CA CYS A 44 10.19 0.05 2.66
C CYS A 44 10.39 0.38 1.18
N GLU A 45 11.55 0.04 0.64
CA GLU A 45 11.83 0.14 -0.81
C GLU A 45 11.04 -0.88 -1.65
N CYS A 46 10.63 -1.98 -1.02
CA CYS A 46 9.74 -2.99 -1.58
C CYS A 46 8.33 -2.48 -1.92
N ILE A 47 7.95 -1.28 -1.44
CA ILE A 47 6.67 -0.64 -1.78
C ILE A 47 6.92 0.70 -2.46
N LYS A 48 6.36 0.85 -3.66
CA LYS A 48 6.31 2.12 -4.38
C LYS A 48 4.92 2.75 -4.24
N PRO A 49 4.77 3.79 -3.41
CA PRO A 49 3.52 4.50 -3.30
C PRO A 49 3.34 5.48 -4.46
N SER A 50 2.11 5.62 -4.95
CA SER A 50 1.75 6.61 -5.97
C SER A 50 0.30 7.08 -5.78
N LEU A 51 0.00 8.28 -6.29
CA LEU A 51 -1.38 8.76 -6.38
C LEU A 51 -2.01 8.30 -7.69
N VAL A 52 -3.24 7.80 -7.57
CA VAL A 52 -4.03 7.35 -8.70
C VAL A 52 -5.44 7.90 -8.58
N ARG A 53 -6.11 8.01 -9.73
CA ARG A 53 -7.55 8.22 -9.80
C ARG A 53 -8.17 6.98 -10.41
N TYR A 54 -9.19 6.42 -9.77
CA TYR A 54 -9.86 5.22 -10.27
C TYR A 54 -11.37 5.33 -10.14
N ALA A 55 -12.08 4.62 -11.01
CA ALA A 55 -13.53 4.50 -10.95
C ALA A 55 -13.90 3.51 -9.83
N ALA A 56 -14.39 4.02 -8.70
CA ALA A 56 -14.92 3.19 -7.62
C ALA A 56 -16.31 2.62 -7.98
N THR A 57 -17.07 3.35 -8.78
CA THR A 57 -18.32 2.92 -9.41
C THR A 57 -18.39 3.48 -10.84
N PRO A 58 -19.35 3.04 -11.68
CA PRO A 58 -19.50 3.58 -13.04
C PRO A 58 -19.66 5.10 -13.12
N THR A 59 -20.07 5.74 -12.02
CA THR A 59 -20.33 7.19 -11.95
C THR A 59 -19.41 7.93 -10.98
N ALA A 60 -18.54 7.23 -10.24
CA ALA A 60 -17.72 7.82 -9.19
C ALA A 60 -16.23 7.57 -9.46
N ILE A 61 -15.50 8.65 -9.74
CA ILE A 61 -14.04 8.66 -9.78
C ILE A 61 -13.55 9.17 -8.44
N VAL A 62 -12.64 8.43 -7.82
CA VAL A 62 -12.05 8.78 -6.52
C VAL A 62 -10.53 8.78 -6.60
N ASP A 63 -9.93 9.61 -5.77
CA ASP A 63 -8.47 9.65 -5.60
C ASP A 63 -8.05 8.59 -4.58
N GLY A 64 -6.93 7.93 -4.85
CA GLY A 64 -6.40 6.87 -4.02
C GLY A 64 -4.89 6.85 -3.93
N LEU A 65 -4.43 6.20 -2.87
CA LEU A 65 -3.05 5.80 -2.68
C LEU A 65 -2.91 4.38 -3.23
N ARG A 66 -2.16 4.24 -4.33
CA ARG A 66 -1.75 2.94 -4.86
C ARG A 66 -0.40 2.56 -4.25
N LEU A 67 -0.34 1.40 -3.63
CA LEU A 67 0.88 0.79 -3.10
C LEU A 67 1.25 -0.36 -4.03
N GLU A 68 2.27 -0.15 -4.85
CA GLU A 68 2.79 -1.18 -5.73
C GLU A 68 3.88 -1.97 -5.03
N PHE A 69 3.71 -3.29 -4.96
CA PHE A 69 4.72 -4.19 -4.42
C PHE A 69 5.77 -4.44 -5.50
N VAL A 70 6.99 -4.01 -5.23
CA VAL A 70 8.13 -4.28 -6.09
C VAL A 70 8.68 -5.63 -5.66
N ALA A 71 8.50 -6.64 -6.51
CA ALA A 71 9.20 -7.89 -6.33
C ALA A 71 10.69 -7.62 -6.53
N GLU A 72 11.42 -7.46 -5.43
CA GLU A 72 12.84 -7.82 -5.41
C GLU A 72 12.93 -9.33 -5.64
N ASP A 73 14.09 -9.85 -6.08
CA ASP A 73 14.34 -11.25 -6.54
C ASP A 73 14.09 -12.36 -5.49
N LEU A 74 13.13 -12.18 -4.58
CA LEU A 74 12.54 -13.16 -3.68
C LEU A 74 11.92 -14.36 -4.43
N SER A 75 11.73 -14.28 -5.76
CA SER A 75 11.23 -15.42 -6.56
C SER A 75 12.22 -16.58 -6.64
N GLU A 76 13.50 -16.35 -6.33
CA GLU A 76 14.54 -17.39 -6.44
C GLU A 76 14.77 -18.19 -5.16
N ASP A 77 14.15 -17.81 -4.03
CA ASP A 77 14.26 -18.56 -2.78
C ASP A 77 13.01 -19.44 -2.53
N PRO A 78 13.05 -20.75 -2.86
CA PRO A 78 11.95 -21.67 -2.59
C PRO A 78 11.72 -21.94 -1.09
N THR A 79 12.56 -21.38 -0.20
CA THR A 79 12.43 -21.49 1.26
C THR A 79 11.80 -20.27 1.91
N LEU A 80 11.36 -19.28 1.13
CA LEU A 80 10.75 -18.06 1.66
C LEU A 80 9.50 -18.39 2.49
N GLU A 81 9.60 -18.30 3.81
CA GLU A 81 8.45 -18.47 4.71
C GLU A 81 7.52 -17.25 4.61
N PRO A 82 6.19 -17.43 4.83
CA PRO A 82 5.27 -16.31 4.89
C PRO A 82 5.70 -15.28 5.95
N MET A 83 5.81 -14.02 5.54
CA MET A 83 6.31 -12.92 6.38
C MET A 83 5.26 -11.82 6.52
N HIS A 84 5.06 -11.36 7.75
CA HIS A 84 4.29 -10.15 8.00
C HIS A 84 5.12 -8.91 7.67
N LEU A 85 4.61 -8.09 6.76
CA LEU A 85 5.21 -6.82 6.36
C LEU A 85 4.32 -5.67 6.84
N ALA A 86 4.83 -4.86 7.75
CA ALA A 86 4.19 -3.61 8.17
C ALA A 86 4.92 -2.43 7.51
N VAL A 87 4.26 -1.76 6.57
CA VAL A 87 4.85 -0.67 5.80
C VAL A 87 4.18 0.64 6.19
N VAL A 88 4.98 1.60 6.66
CA VAL A 88 4.50 2.93 6.99
C VAL A 88 4.60 3.80 5.74
N VAL A 89 3.47 4.29 5.27
CA VAL A 89 3.39 5.24 4.16
C VAL A 89 3.07 6.61 4.72
N THR A 90 3.96 7.57 4.48
CA THR A 90 3.83 8.95 4.93
C THR A 90 3.49 9.86 3.77
N LEU A 91 2.35 10.53 3.85
CA LEU A 91 1.92 11.58 2.94
C LEU A 91 2.24 12.93 3.56
N LYS A 92 3.06 13.74 2.86
CA LYS A 92 3.28 15.15 3.22
C LYS A 92 2.30 15.99 2.41
N LEU A 93 1.54 16.81 3.11
CA LEU A 93 0.57 17.75 2.54
C LEU A 93 1.21 19.13 2.43
N ILE A 94 0.74 19.90 1.45
CA ILE A 94 1.11 21.31 1.33
C ILE A 94 0.72 22.06 2.61
N GLY A 95 1.62 22.92 3.08
CA GLY A 95 1.50 23.61 4.36
C GLY A 95 2.12 22.85 5.55
N GLY A 96 2.92 21.82 5.29
CA GLY A 96 3.79 21.18 6.29
C GLY A 96 3.10 20.18 7.20
N LYS A 97 1.84 19.83 6.93
CA LYS A 97 1.14 18.75 7.64
C LYS A 97 1.59 17.41 7.06
N SER A 98 1.63 16.39 7.90
CA SER A 98 1.87 15.01 7.47
C SER A 98 0.76 14.09 7.98
N LYS A 99 0.53 13.02 7.22
CA LYS A 99 -0.26 11.87 7.66
C LYS A 99 0.52 10.60 7.39
N SER A 100 0.46 9.68 8.33
CA SER A 100 1.06 8.36 8.19
C SER A 100 -0.03 7.30 8.28
N VAL A 101 0.11 6.25 7.47
CA VAL A 101 -0.71 5.04 7.52
C VAL A 101 0.23 3.84 7.59
N THR A 102 -0.05 2.92 8.50
CA THR A 102 0.62 1.62 8.55
C THR A 102 -0.21 0.64 7.73
N VAL A 103 0.38 0.06 6.69
CA VAL A 103 -0.28 -0.96 5.87
C VAL A 103 0.37 -2.30 6.12
N ASN A 104 -0.43 -3.25 6.59
CA ASN A 104 0.01 -4.59 6.91
C ASN A 104 -0.29 -5.53 5.74
N PHE A 105 0.71 -6.30 5.35
CA PHE A 105 0.63 -7.33 4.33
C PHE A 105 1.14 -8.65 4.89
N LEU A 106 0.59 -9.76 4.42
CA LEU A 106 1.22 -11.08 4.52
C LEU A 106 1.90 -11.38 3.18
N CYS A 107 3.22 -11.33 3.13
CA CYS A 107 3.98 -11.75 1.96
C CYS A 107 4.11 -13.27 1.99
N ALA A 108 3.63 -13.95 0.95
CA ALA A 108 3.68 -15.40 0.84
C ALA A 108 4.41 -15.82 -0.46
N PRO A 109 5.18 -16.91 -0.45
CA PRO A 109 5.76 -17.48 -1.66
C PRO A 109 4.66 -18.01 -2.60
N ILE A 110 4.94 -18.02 -3.90
CA ILE A 110 4.10 -18.74 -4.86
C ILE A 110 4.45 -20.23 -4.76
N LEU A 111 3.53 -21.03 -4.24
CA LEU A 111 3.65 -22.49 -4.28
C LEU A 111 3.48 -22.95 -5.73
N SER A 112 4.59 -23.28 -6.39
CA SER A 112 4.53 -24.01 -7.66
C SER A 112 3.93 -25.39 -7.37
N GLN A 113 2.66 -25.61 -7.72
CA GLN A 113 2.15 -26.98 -7.79
C GLN A 113 2.89 -27.67 -8.93
N ARG A 114 3.90 -28.48 -8.59
CA ARG A 114 4.35 -29.53 -9.51
C ARG A 114 3.17 -30.49 -9.63
N GLU A 115 2.48 -30.44 -10.78
CA GLU A 115 1.59 -31.54 -11.16
C GLU A 115 2.40 -32.86 -11.14
N PRO A 116 1.81 -33.95 -10.62
CA PRO A 116 2.49 -35.24 -10.45
C PRO A 116 2.88 -35.91 -11.77
#